data_AF-A0A447RL07-F1
#
_entry.id   AF-A0A447RL07-F1
#
_cell.length_a   1.000
_cell.length_b   1.000
_cell.length_c   1.000
_cell.angle_alpha   90.00
_cell.angle_beta   90.00
_cell.angle_gamma   90.00
#
_symmetry.space_group_name_H-M   'P 1'
#
loop_
_entity.id
_entity.type
_entity.pdbx_description
1 polymer ?
#
loop_
_entity_poly.entity_id
_entity_poly.type
_entity_poly.pdbx_seq_one_letter_code
_entity_poly.pdbx_strand_id
1 'polypeptide(L)'
;MINRYFGSIAERFEEMARERGLLPIITCTRRRPELEIEAVKAMLSWQVDWVVATGATNPDKISALCQQAGVPTVNLDLPGSLSPSVIRITTAARKR
;
A
#
# COMPACT_ATOMS: atom_id res chain seq x y z
N MET A 1 -15.09 5.75 -9.13
CA MET A 1 -14.10 6.05 -10.20
C MET A 1 -12.71 5.85 -9.59
N ILE A 2 -11.85 5.03 -10.19
CA ILE A 2 -10.45 4.93 -9.76
C ILE A 2 -9.78 6.28 -10.08
N ASN A 3 -9.01 6.84 -9.15
CA ASN A 3 -8.25 8.06 -9.40
C ASN A 3 -7.12 7.72 -10.39
N ARG A 4 -7.01 8.47 -11.50
CA ARG A 4 -6.00 8.24 -12.54
C ARG A 4 -4.56 8.17 -11.99
N TYR A 5 -4.26 8.91 -10.93
CA TYR A 5 -2.97 8.86 -10.24
C TYR A 5 -2.68 7.49 -9.62
N PHE A 6 -3.64 6.92 -8.88
CA PHE A 6 -3.48 5.58 -8.31
C PHE A 6 -3.55 4.49 -9.38
N GLY A 7 -4.28 4.74 -10.48
CA GLY A 7 -4.27 3.88 -11.67
C GLY A 7 -2.87 3.75 -12.27
N SER A 8 -2.16 4.85 -12.50
CA SER A 8 -0.79 4.80 -13.05
C SER A 8 0.22 4.16 -12.10
N ILE A 9 0.01 4.29 -10.77
CA ILE A 9 0.84 3.59 -9.78
C ILE A 9 0.64 2.07 -9.90
N ALA A 10 -0.62 1.62 -9.98
CA ALA A 10 -0.93 0.20 -10.10
C ALA A 10 -0.37 -0.41 -11.39
N GLU A 11 -0.52 0.29 -12.52
CA GLU A 11 0.03 -0.12 -13.82
C GLU A 11 1.56 -0.25 -13.74
N ARG A 12 2.25 0.77 -13.23
CA ARG A 12 3.71 0.72 -13.11
C ARG A 12 4.18 -0.35 -12.13
N PHE A 13 3.47 -0.56 -11.03
CA PHE A 13 3.77 -1.64 -10.08
C PHE A 13 3.63 -3.02 -10.74
N GLU A 14 2.58 -3.25 -11.52
CA GLU A 14 2.37 -4.49 -12.25
C GLU A 14 3.50 -4.77 -13.24
N GLU A 15 3.85 -3.79 -14.08
CA GLU A 15 4.97 -3.90 -15.01
C GLU A 15 6.27 -4.28 -14.30
N MET A 16 6.60 -3.52 -13.24
CA MET A 16 7.82 -3.71 -12.44
C MET A 16 7.86 -5.07 -11.72
N ALA A 17 6.72 -5.58 -11.26
CA ALA A 17 6.63 -6.90 -10.64
C ALA A 17 6.86 -7.99 -11.69
N ARG A 18 6.21 -7.89 -12.86
CA ARG A 18 6.34 -8.87 -13.95
C ARG A 18 7.75 -8.92 -14.53
N GLU A 19 8.39 -7.78 -14.72
CA GLU A 19 9.80 -7.69 -15.15
C GLU A 19 10.75 -8.45 -14.21
N ARG A 20 10.38 -8.59 -12.93
CA ARG A 20 11.13 -9.32 -11.90
C ARG A 20 10.64 -10.75 -11.68
N GLY A 21 9.70 -11.25 -12.48
CA GLY A 21 9.10 -12.58 -12.31
C GLY A 21 8.21 -12.73 -11.08
N LEU A 22 7.74 -11.62 -10.50
CA LEU A 22 6.85 -11.60 -9.35
C LEU A 22 5.38 -11.60 -9.78
N LEU A 23 4.49 -12.07 -8.90
CA LEU A 23 3.04 -12.08 -9.10
C LEU A 23 2.37 -10.91 -8.36
N PRO A 24 1.99 -9.81 -9.05
CA PRO A 24 1.32 -8.69 -8.39
C PRO A 24 -0.13 -9.03 -8.06
N ILE A 25 -0.54 -8.74 -6.82
CA ILE A 25 -1.95 -8.75 -6.40
C ILE A 25 -2.35 -7.31 -6.08
N ILE A 26 -3.33 -6.79 -6.80
CA ILE A 26 -3.77 -5.40 -6.68
C ILE A 26 -5.27 -5.37 -6.35
N THR A 27 -5.65 -4.59 -5.34
CA THR A 27 -7.07 -4.38 -4.98
C THR A 27 -7.33 -2.92 -4.64
N CYS A 28 -8.57 -2.48 -4.83
CA CYS A 28 -9.01 -1.11 -4.56
C CYS A 28 -10.03 -1.10 -3.43
N THR A 29 -9.64 -0.53 -2.29
CA THR A 29 -10.44 -0.50 -1.05
C THR A 29 -11.34 0.72 -0.94
N ARG A 30 -11.28 1.64 -1.92
CA ARG A 30 -12.06 2.89 -1.97
C ARG A 30 -11.97 3.75 -0.70
N ARG A 31 -10.84 3.68 0.02
CA ARG A 31 -10.63 4.34 1.32
C ARG A 31 -11.71 4.00 2.36
N ARG A 32 -12.19 2.75 2.32
CA ARG A 32 -13.07 2.20 3.34
C ARG A 32 -12.22 1.38 4.31
N PRO A 33 -12.05 1.81 5.58
CA PRO A 33 -11.18 1.15 6.55
C PRO A 33 -11.45 -0.35 6.68
N GLU A 34 -12.71 -0.76 6.66
CA GLU A 34 -13.12 -2.16 6.70
C GLU A 34 -12.59 -2.96 5.50
N LEU A 35 -12.68 -2.42 4.28
CA LEU A 35 -12.17 -3.06 3.07
C LEU A 35 -10.63 -3.10 3.06
N GLU A 36 -9.96 -2.10 3.64
CA GLU A 36 -8.50 -2.09 3.81
C GLU A 36 -8.03 -3.25 4.69
N ILE A 37 -8.72 -3.48 5.80
CA ILE A 37 -8.37 -4.59 6.71
C ILE A 37 -8.71 -5.95 6.09
N GLU A 38 -9.84 -6.08 5.42
CA GLU A 38 -10.20 -7.31 4.70
C GLU A 38 -9.19 -7.64 3.60
N ALA A 39 -8.80 -6.65 2.79
CA ALA A 39 -7.81 -6.82 1.75
C ALA A 39 -6.46 -7.31 2.29
N VAL A 40 -5.95 -6.66 3.34
CA VAL A 40 -4.67 -7.04 3.95
C VAL A 40 -4.76 -8.45 4.54
N LYS A 41 -5.84 -8.78 5.26
CA LYS A 41 -6.03 -10.15 5.80
C LYS A 41 -6.05 -11.20 4.70
N ALA A 42 -6.73 -10.93 3.58
CA ALA A 42 -6.76 -11.84 2.44
C ALA A 42 -5.34 -12.02 1.85
N MET A 43 -4.62 -10.93 1.60
CA MET A 43 -3.24 -10.99 1.11
C MET A 43 -2.32 -11.79 2.04
N LEU A 44 -2.40 -11.55 3.36
CA LEU A 44 -1.61 -12.31 4.34
C LEU A 44 -1.99 -13.81 4.36
N SER A 45 -3.27 -14.15 4.17
CA SER A 45 -3.70 -15.56 4.05
C SER A 45 -3.15 -16.24 2.79
N TRP A 46 -2.84 -15.47 1.76
CA TRP A 46 -2.16 -15.93 0.55
C TRP A 46 -0.64 -15.90 0.66
N GLN A 47 -0.11 -15.60 1.85
CA GLN A 47 1.33 -15.59 2.15
C GLN A 47 2.12 -14.68 1.19
N VAL A 48 1.59 -13.49 0.89
CA VAL A 48 2.32 -12.51 0.09
C VAL A 48 3.67 -12.16 0.73
N ASP A 49 4.69 -11.98 -0.11
CA ASP A 49 6.03 -11.63 0.36
C ASP A 49 6.12 -10.18 0.89
N TRP A 50 5.31 -9.28 0.33
CA TRP A 50 5.32 -7.84 0.62
C TRP A 50 3.92 -7.23 0.47
N VAL A 51 3.63 -6.19 1.26
CA VAL A 51 2.44 -5.35 1.08
C VAL A 51 2.83 -3.89 0.83
N VAL A 52 2.31 -3.32 -0.24
CA VAL A 52 2.43 -1.89 -0.56
C VAL A 52 1.10 -1.21 -0.26
N ALA A 53 1.07 -0.34 0.76
CA ALA A 53 -0.13 0.41 1.11
C ALA A 53 -0.15 1.76 0.38
N THR A 54 -1.14 1.99 -0.48
CA THR A 54 -1.32 3.24 -1.23
C THR A 54 -2.59 3.96 -0.82
N GLY A 55 -2.49 5.20 -0.37
CA GLY A 55 -3.63 6.06 -0.06
C GLY A 55 -4.62 5.50 0.98
N ALA A 56 -4.15 4.64 1.89
CA ALA A 56 -4.94 4.02 2.96
C ALA A 56 -5.42 5.02 4.02
N THR A 57 -6.50 4.67 4.71
CA THR A 57 -7.11 5.49 5.75
C THR A 57 -6.32 5.42 7.07
N ASN A 58 -5.71 4.25 7.36
CA ASN A 58 -4.83 4.07 8.51
C ASN A 58 -3.64 3.15 8.14
N PRO A 59 -2.52 3.71 7.62
CA PRO A 59 -1.36 2.94 7.21
C PRO A 59 -0.68 2.19 8.36
N ASP A 60 -0.70 2.74 9.58
CA ASP A 60 -0.07 2.11 10.74
C ASP A 60 -0.83 0.85 11.16
N LYS A 61 -2.16 0.85 11.06
CA LYS A 61 -2.95 -0.35 11.32
C LYS A 61 -2.66 -1.47 10.31
N ILE A 62 -2.46 -1.12 9.03
CA ILE A 62 -2.02 -2.07 8.00
C ILE A 62 -0.62 -2.59 8.31
N SER A 63 0.32 -1.70 8.63
CA SER A 63 1.70 -2.03 8.95
C SER A 63 1.78 -2.97 10.16
N ALA A 64 1.00 -2.71 11.21
CA ALA A 64 0.94 -3.53 12.41
C ALA A 64 0.44 -4.96 12.11
N LEU A 65 -0.59 -5.12 11.28
CA LEU A 65 -1.10 -6.43 10.88
C LEU A 65 -0.06 -7.24 10.10
N CYS A 66 0.64 -6.59 9.18
CA CYS A 66 1.67 -7.25 8.38
C CYS A 66 2.90 -7.60 9.24
N GLN A 67 3.31 -6.71 10.17
CA GLN A 67 4.38 -6.98 11.12
C GLN A 67 4.09 -8.20 12.00
N GLN A 68 2.84 -8.34 12.47
CA GLN A 68 2.40 -9.53 13.23
C GLN A 68 2.50 -10.81 12.40
N ALA A 69 2.32 -10.72 11.09
CA ALA A 69 2.45 -11.84 10.17
C ALA A 69 3.89 -12.06 9.65
N GLY A 70 4.85 -11.24 10.07
CA GLY A 70 6.22 -11.29 9.56
C GLY A 70 6.37 -10.80 8.10
N VAL A 71 5.35 -10.13 7.56
CA VAL A 71 5.34 -9.63 6.18
C VAL A 71 5.79 -8.17 6.15
N PRO A 72 6.85 -7.83 5.41
CA PRO A 72 7.32 -6.45 5.27
C PRO A 72 6.29 -5.58 4.52
N THR A 73 6.29 -4.30 4.87
CA THR A 73 5.39 -3.31 4.30
C THR A 73 6.11 -2.05 3.86
N VAL A 74 5.49 -1.30 2.96
CA VAL A 74 5.90 0.08 2.62
C VAL A 74 4.66 0.92 2.33
N ASN A 75 4.68 2.16 2.80
CA ASN A 75 3.64 3.15 2.48
C ASN A 75 4.06 3.95 1.24
N LEU A 76 3.13 4.14 0.31
CA LEU A 76 3.34 4.94 -0.90
C LEU A 76 2.25 6.01 -1.02
N ASP A 77 2.68 7.26 -1.19
CA ASP A 77 1.82 8.46 -1.25
C ASP A 77 1.08 8.81 0.07
N LEU A 78 1.45 8.18 1.18
CA LEU A 78 0.99 8.57 2.52
C LEU A 78 2.07 8.36 3.58
N PRO A 79 2.09 9.20 4.64
CA PRO A 79 2.97 8.99 5.77
C PRO A 79 2.43 7.88 6.69
N GLY A 80 3.34 7.10 7.26
CA GLY A 80 3.09 6.21 8.39
C GLY A 80 4.28 6.24 9.36
N SER A 81 4.06 5.79 10.59
CA SER A 81 5.07 5.75 11.65
C SER A 81 5.72 4.37 11.80
N LEU A 82 5.03 3.30 11.39
CA LEU A 82 5.47 1.92 11.61
C LEU A 82 6.18 1.28 10.41
N SER A 83 6.23 1.97 9.28
CA SER A 83 6.75 1.42 8.03
C SER A 83 7.33 2.54 7.14
N PRO A 84 8.40 2.28 6.37
CA PRO A 84 8.97 3.26 5.44
C PRO A 84 7.91 3.88 4.55
N SER A 85 8.01 5.18 4.31
CA SER A 85 7.03 5.94 3.52
C SER A 85 7.71 6.64 2.35
N VAL A 86 7.29 6.33 1.13
CA VAL A 86 7.68 7.05 -0.08
C VAL A 86 6.61 8.07 -0.38
N ILE A 87 6.88 9.32 -0.05
CA ILE A 87 5.95 10.43 -0.23
C ILE A 87 6.59 11.52 -1.09
N ARG A 88 5.79 12.10 -1.98
CA ARG A 88 6.18 13.32 -2.66
C ARG A 88 5.98 14.50 -1.71
N ILE A 89 7.04 15.26 -1.45
CA ILE A 89 6.92 16.52 -0.73
C ILE A 89 6.21 17.54 -1.63
N THR A 90 5.07 18.05 -1.16
CA THR A 90 4.46 19.26 -1.73
C THR A 90 4.92 20.46 -0.92
N THR A 91 5.20 21.58 -1.57
CA THR A 91 5.69 22.81 -0.91
C THR A 91 4.72 23.36 0.15
N ALA A 92 3.44 22.97 0.10
CA ALA A 92 2.43 23.30 1.12
C ALA A 92 2.63 22.55 2.45
N ALA A 93 3.24 21.36 2.44
CA ALA A 93 3.50 20.57 3.65
C ALA A 93 4.66 21.11 4.52
N ARG A 94 5.42 22.10 4.01
CA ARG A 94 6.61 22.67 4.69
C ARG A 94 6.29 23.81 5.67
N LYS A 95 5.01 24.20 5.83
CA LYS A 95 4.56 25.32 6.69
C LYS A 95 3.87 24.88 8.00
N ARG A 96 4.20 23.71 8.53
CA ARG A 96 3.80 23.31 9.88
C ARG A 96 5.01 22.94 10.70
#